data_AF-A0A924Y827-F1
#
_entry.id   AF-A0A924Y827-F1
#
_cell.length_a   1.000
_cell.length_b   1.000
_cell.length_c   1.000
_cell.angle_alpha   90.00
_cell.angle_beta   90.00
_cell.angle_gamma   90.00
#
_symmetry.space_group_name_H-M   'P 1'
#
loop_
_entity.id
_entity.type
_entity.pdbx_description
1 polymer ?
#
loop_
_entity_poly.entity_id
_entity_poly.type
_entity_poly.pdbx_seq_one_letter_code
_entity_poly.pdbx_strand_id
1 'polypeptide(L)' 'MATFTYEAIDAVGRQVKSSIEAETEQQVLTKLREQRFSILSV' A
#
# COMPACT_ATOMS: atom_id res chain seq x y z
N MET A 1 -5.25 -16.04 -1.71
CA MET A 1 -4.89 -14.64 -1.42
C MET A 1 -4.43 -14.00 -2.72
N ALA A 2 -4.82 -12.75 -2.97
CA ALA A 2 -4.41 -12.02 -4.15
C ALA A 2 -3.22 -11.12 -3.80
N THR A 3 -2.32 -10.93 -4.75
CA THR A 3 -1.19 -10.01 -4.62
C THR A 3 -1.58 -8.70 -5.27
N PHE A 4 -1.62 -7.62 -4.50
CA PHE A 4 -1.90 -6.28 -4.97
C PHE A 4 -0.61 -5.48 -5.01
N THR A 5 -0.26 -4.98 -6.19
CA THR A 5 0.82 -4.00 -6.35
C THR A 5 0.30 -2.62 -6.01
N TYR A 6 1.04 -1.86 -5.21
CA TYR A 6 0.69 -0.50 -4.86
C TYR A 6 1.89 0.43 -5.06
N GLU A 7 1.58 1.70 -5.34
CA GLU A 7 2.53 2.80 -5.27
C GLU A 7 2.09 3.76 -4.17
N ALA A 8 2.99 4.05 -3.24
CA ALA A 8 2.72 4.94 -2.12
C ALA A 8 3.95 5.76 -1.74
N ILE A 9 3.74 6.85 -1.01
CA ILE A 9 4.79 7.68 -0.44
C ILE A 9 4.96 7.30 1.03
N ASP A 10 6.19 6.95 1.43
CA ASP A 10 6.52 6.63 2.81
C ASP A 10 6.53 7.88 3.72
N ALA A 11 6.67 7.69 5.02
CA ALA A 11 6.70 8.79 5.99
C ALA A 11 7.91 9.75 5.81
N VAL A 12 8.89 9.38 5.00
CA VAL A 12 10.10 10.16 4.68
C VAL A 12 9.92 10.92 3.34
N GLY A 13 8.78 10.77 2.66
CA GLY A 13 8.47 11.43 1.40
C GLY A 13 9.01 10.68 0.17
N ARG A 14 9.45 9.43 0.31
CA ARG A 14 9.94 8.62 -0.83
C ARG A 14 8.81 7.82 -1.44
N GLN A 15 8.75 7.80 -2.76
CA GLN A 15 7.86 6.92 -3.48
C GLN A 15 8.38 5.48 -3.42
N VAL A 16 7.50 4.57 -3.01
CA VAL A 16 7.75 3.14 -2.87
C VAL A 16 6.73 2.41 -3.70
N LYS A 17 7.22 1.49 -4.55
CA LYS A 17 6.40 0.53 -5.28
C LYS A 17 6.65 -0.85 -4.69
N SER A 18 5.60 -1.48 -4.20
CA SER A 18 5.70 -2.80 -3.58
C SER A 18 4.43 -3.60 -3.82
N SER A 19 4.45 -4.86 -3.43
CA SER A 19 3.32 -5.77 -3.52
C SER A 19 2.94 -6.30 -2.15
N ILE A 20 1.65 -6.37 -1.87
CA ILE A 20 1.12 -6.91 -0.62
C ILE A 20 0.11 -8.01 -0.90
N GLU A 21 0.18 -9.06 -0.11
CA GLU A 21 -0.81 -10.13 -0.15
C GLU A 21 -2.00 -9.76 0.76
N ALA A 22 -3.18 -9.76 0.16
CA ALA A 22 -4.44 -9.46 0.84
C ALA A 22 -5.59 -10.24 0.21
N GLU A 23 -6.70 -10.32 0.93
CA GLU A 23 -7.94 -10.90 0.42
C GLU A 23 -8.77 -9.88 -0.36
N THR A 24 -8.63 -8.60 0.00
CA THR A 24 -9.35 -7.48 -0.63
C THR A 24 -8.48 -6.23 -0.72
N GLU A 25 -8.78 -5.36 -1.68
CA GLU A 25 -8.14 -4.05 -1.82
C GLU A 25 -8.30 -3.19 -0.56
N GLN A 26 -9.43 -3.31 0.14
CA GLN A 26 -9.70 -2.56 1.36
C GLN A 26 -8.75 -2.94 2.51
N GLN A 27 -8.32 -4.20 2.59
CA GLN A 27 -7.27 -4.63 3.52
C GLN A 27 -5.91 -4.02 3.15
N VAL A 28 -5.62 -3.88 1.85
CA VAL A 28 -4.40 -3.22 1.36
C VAL A 28 -4.37 -1.76 1.81
N LEU A 29 -5.43 -1.01 1.53
CA LEU A 29 -5.55 0.40 1.92
C LEU A 29 -5.42 0.59 3.44
N THR A 30 -6.02 -0.31 4.23
CA THR A 30 -5.94 -0.27 5.70
C THR A 30 -4.51 -0.47 6.19
N LYS A 31 -3.82 -1.51 5.72
CA LYS A 31 -2.42 -1.79 6.11
C LYS A 31 -1.47 -0.65 5.71
N LEU A 32 -1.64 -0.09 4.51
CA LEU A 32 -0.83 1.03 4.05
C LEU A 32 -1.04 2.28 4.90
N ARG A 33 -2.30 2.57 5.26
CA ARG A 33 -2.62 3.69 6.15
C ARG A 33 -2.07 3.50 7.57
N GLU A 34 -2.13 2.29 8.13
CA GLU A 34 -1.52 1.98 9.44
C GLU A 34 0.00 2.21 9.45
N GLN A 35 0.66 1.90 8.34
CA GLN A 35 2.08 2.12 8.12
C GLN A 35 2.42 3.57 7.75
N ARG A 36 1.44 4.48 7.79
CA ARG A 36 1.56 5.91 7.44
C ARG A 36 2.03 6.16 6.00
N PHE A 37 1.74 5.23 5.09
CA PHE A 37 1.94 5.46 3.67
C PHE A 37 0.83 6.33 3.10
N SER A 38 1.18 7.25 2.21
CA SER A 38 0.23 8.00 1.38
C SER A 38 0.09 7.31 0.03
N ILE A 39 -1.07 6.72 -0.21
CA ILE A 39 -1.31 5.86 -1.37
C ILE A 39 -1.50 6.72 -2.63
N LEU A 40 -0.77 6.40 -3.70
CA LEU A 40 -0.89 7.06 -5.01
C LEU A 40 -1.74 6.22 -5.96
N SER A 41 -1.54 4.91 -5.99
CA SER A 41 -2.30 3.96 -6.81
C SER A 41 -2.24 2.53 -6.23
N VAL A 42 -3.28 1.75 -6.51
CA VAL A 42 -3.44 0.31 -6.20
C VAL A 42 -3.98 -0.40 -7.44
#